data_AF-A0A7V2K7Z3-F1
#
_entry.id   AF-A0A7V2K7Z3-F1
#
_cell.length_a   1.000
_cell.length_b   1.000
_cell.length_c   1.000
_cell.angle_alpha   90.00
_cell.angle_beta   90.00
_cell.angle_gamma   90.00
#
_symmetry.space_group_name_H-M   'P 1'
#
loop_
_entity.id
_entity.type
_entity.pdbx_description
1 polymer ?
#
loop_
_entity_poly.entity_id
_entity_poly.type
_entity_poly.pdbx_seq_one_letter_code
_entity_poly.pdbx_strand_id
1 'polypeptide(L)'
;MFYKFLALGREEILEPLGALGFEVRDSRNFKEVKEILENIQLEEYHFLLITEDIIDIPPSELAKFSSRLPIPLLILPTPTSQKKLGRELLGRLVRENLGIELWKEKSP
;
A
#
# COMPACT_ATOMS: atom_id res chain seq x y z
N MET A 1 2.92 -23.02 -9.93
CA MET A 1 3.47 -21.73 -9.49
C MET A 1 2.43 -21.13 -8.56
N PHE A 2 2.68 -21.08 -7.25
CA PHE A 2 1.74 -20.48 -6.29
C PHE A 2 2.03 -18.98 -6.22
N TYR A 3 1.00 -18.16 -6.41
CA TYR A 3 1.12 -16.73 -6.22
C TYR A 3 1.19 -16.43 -4.73
N LYS A 4 2.26 -15.74 -4.29
CA LYS A 4 2.43 -15.28 -2.91
C LYS A 4 2.04 -13.81 -2.83
N PHE A 5 1.13 -13.47 -1.93
CA PHE A 5 0.64 -12.11 -1.70
C PHE A 5 0.87 -11.73 -0.24
N LEU A 6 1.36 -10.51 0.01
CA LEU A 6 1.59 -10.00 1.35
C LEU A 6 0.58 -8.89 1.66
N ALA A 7 -0.10 -8.97 2.80
CA ALA A 7 -0.97 -7.92 3.31
C ALA A 7 -0.49 -7.44 4.68
N LEU A 8 -0.28 -6.13 4.80
CA LEU A 8 0.15 -5.45 6.03
C LEU A 8 -0.92 -4.45 6.48
N GLY A 9 -1.31 -4.52 7.73
CA GLY A 9 -2.43 -3.77 8.28
C GLY A 9 -2.89 -4.41 9.57
N ARG A 10 -3.94 -3.86 10.18
CA ARG A 10 -4.48 -4.43 11.41
C ARG A 10 -5.07 -5.82 11.15
N GLU A 11 -4.71 -6.79 11.97
CA GLU A 11 -5.15 -8.18 11.82
C GLU A 11 -6.69 -8.28 11.70
N GLU A 12 -7.45 -7.54 12.51
CA GLU A 12 -8.91 -7.57 12.48
C GLU A 12 -9.54 -7.08 11.17
N ILE A 13 -8.80 -6.30 10.37
CA ILE A 13 -9.24 -5.81 9.05
C ILE A 13 -8.85 -6.81 7.96
N LEU A 14 -7.70 -7.46 8.11
CA LEU A 14 -7.08 -8.29 7.08
C LEU A 14 -7.34 -9.79 7.23
N GLU A 15 -7.87 -10.25 8.37
CA GLU A 15 -8.21 -11.66 8.62
C GLU A 15 -8.90 -12.34 7.41
N PRO A 16 -9.90 -11.72 6.73
CA PRO A 16 -10.55 -12.35 5.58
C PRO A 16 -9.60 -12.63 4.40
N LEU A 17 -8.52 -11.87 4.24
CA LEU A 17 -7.54 -12.10 3.16
C LEU A 17 -6.69 -13.34 3.40
N GLY A 18 -6.47 -13.73 4.66
CA GLY A 18 -5.75 -14.96 4.99
C GLY A 18 -6.42 -16.20 4.39
N ALA A 19 -7.75 -16.26 4.44
CA ALA A 19 -8.54 -17.32 3.81
C ALA A 19 -8.45 -17.33 2.27
N LEU A 20 -8.05 -16.20 1.66
CA LEU A 20 -7.84 -16.06 0.22
C LEU A 20 -6.39 -16.32 -0.21
N GLY A 21 -5.55 -16.81 0.72
CA GLY A 21 -4.16 -17.18 0.43
C GLY A 21 -3.15 -16.04 0.57
N PHE A 22 -3.52 -14.94 1.23
CA PHE A 22 -2.57 -13.90 1.59
C PHE A 22 -1.78 -14.32 2.82
N GLU A 23 -0.48 -14.00 2.81
CA GLU A 23 0.28 -13.88 4.04
C GLU A 23 -0.12 -12.55 4.69
N VAL A 24 -0.82 -12.62 5.82
CA VAL A 24 -1.23 -11.44 6.59
C VAL A 24 -0.24 -11.23 7.73
N ARG A 25 0.26 -10.00 7.90
CA ARG A 25 1.04 -9.62 9.08
C ARG A 25 0.46 -8.37 9.72
N ASP A 26 0.28 -8.42 11.05
CA ASP A 26 -0.22 -7.29 11.83
C ASP A 26 0.78 -6.12 11.78
N SER A 27 0.27 -4.93 11.51
CA SER A 27 1.01 -3.67 11.54
C SER A 27 0.03 -2.56 11.88
N ARG A 28 0.43 -1.66 12.78
CA ARG A 28 -0.43 -0.59 13.31
C ARG A 28 -0.03 0.81 12.84
N ASN A 29 1.14 0.94 12.23
CA ASN A 29 1.66 2.20 11.70
C ASN A 29 2.68 1.93 10.58
N PHE A 30 3.09 2.98 9.88
CA PHE A 30 4.00 2.86 8.74
C PHE A 30 5.44 2.54 9.13
N LYS A 31 5.83 2.75 10.40
CA LYS A 31 7.15 2.36 10.91
C LYS A 31 7.26 0.84 11.00
N GLU A 32 6.25 0.18 11.57
CA GLU A 32 6.16 -1.28 11.64
C GLU A 32 6.15 -1.93 10.25
N VAL A 33 5.46 -1.32 9.27
CA VAL A 33 5.54 -1.76 7.87
C VAL A 33 6.99 -1.84 7.39
N LYS A 34 7.79 -0.80 7.62
CA LYS A 34 9.20 -0.78 7.17
C LYS A 34 10.01 -1.86 7.87
N GLU A 35 9.86 -2.01 9.18
CA GLU A 35 10.54 -3.03 9.97
C GLU A 35 10.20 -4.45 9.49
N ILE A 36 8.93 -4.71 9.15
CA ILE A 36 8.50 -5.99 8.58
C ILE A 36 9.16 -6.23 7.22
N LEU A 37 9.17 -5.23 6.34
CA LEU A 37 9.73 -5.35 4.99
C LEU A 37 11.26 -5.50 4.99
N GLU A 38 11.96 -4.98 5.99
CA GLU A 38 13.41 -5.21 6.17
C GLU A 38 13.75 -6.69 6.43
N ASN A 39 12.80 -7.47 6.94
CA ASN A 39 13.00 -8.87 7.36
C ASN A 39 12.35 -9.88 6.40
N ILE A 40 11.90 -9.44 5.22
CA ILE A 40 11.22 -10.29 4.23
C ILE A 40 11.90 -10.14 2.87
N GLN A 41 12.06 -11.26 2.16
CA GLN A 41 12.44 -11.26 0.75
C GLN A 41 11.21 -10.89 -0.10
N LEU A 42 11.03 -9.59 -0.35
CA LEU A 42 9.82 -9.07 -0.98
C LEU A 42 9.69 -9.52 -2.44
N GLU A 43 10.78 -9.91 -3.08
CA GLU A 43 10.86 -10.46 -4.43
C GLU A 43 10.14 -11.81 -4.59
N GLU A 44 9.84 -12.52 -3.50
CA GLU A 44 9.04 -13.75 -3.53
C GLU A 44 7.54 -13.47 -3.71
N TYR A 45 7.10 -12.22 -3.55
CA TYR A 45 5.69 -11.83 -3.58
C TYR A 45 5.34 -11.17 -4.91
N HIS A 46 4.07 -11.20 -5.29
CA HIS A 46 3.60 -10.61 -6.55
C HIS A 46 3.10 -9.18 -6.39
N PHE A 47 2.59 -8.84 -5.21
CA PHE A 47 2.29 -7.47 -4.81
C PHE A 47 2.23 -7.39 -3.29
N LEU A 48 2.40 -6.17 -2.79
CA LEU A 48 2.22 -5.79 -1.41
C LEU A 48 0.89 -5.04 -1.27
N LEU A 49 0.06 -5.43 -0.32
CA LEU A 49 -1.13 -4.69 0.10
C LEU A 49 -0.85 -4.02 1.45
N ILE A 50 -1.15 -2.72 1.55
CA ILE A 50 -1.09 -1.96 2.81
C ILE A 50 -2.44 -1.28 3.04
N THR A 51 -3.00 -1.36 4.24
CA THR A 51 -4.21 -0.60 4.58
C THR A 51 -3.90 0.88 4.80
N GLU A 52 -4.76 1.78 4.32
CA GLU A 52 -4.46 3.22 4.32
C GLU A 52 -4.52 3.88 5.70
N ASP A 53 -5.17 3.22 6.67
CA ASP A 53 -5.31 3.72 8.04
C ASP A 53 -3.94 3.77 8.75
N ILE A 54 -3.06 2.82 8.46
CA ILE A 54 -1.72 2.71 9.05
C ILE A 54 -0.66 3.55 8.34
N ILE A 55 -1.00 4.18 7.21
CA ILE A 55 -0.11 5.10 6.49
C ILE A 55 -0.27 6.51 7.06
N ASP A 56 0.75 7.00 7.73
CA ASP A 56 0.82 8.30 8.41
C ASP A 56 1.83 9.27 7.76
N ILE A 57 2.47 8.85 6.65
CA ILE A 57 3.43 9.66 5.91
C ILE A 57 2.79 10.47 4.77
N PRO A 58 3.42 11.57 4.33
CA PRO A 58 2.94 12.35 3.19
C PRO A 58 2.89 11.54 1.89
N PRO A 59 1.95 11.83 0.96
CA PRO A 59 1.86 11.15 -0.33
C PRO A 59 3.15 11.19 -1.18
N SER A 60 3.97 12.24 -1.04
CA SER A 60 5.27 12.35 -1.71
C SER A 60 6.30 11.34 -1.20
N GLU A 61 6.29 11.04 0.10
CA GLU A 61 7.13 10.01 0.69
C GLU A 61 6.62 8.62 0.33
N LEU A 62 5.28 8.46 0.27
CA LEU A 62 4.65 7.21 -0.14
C LEU A 62 4.98 6.85 -1.59
N ALA A 63 5.01 7.86 -2.48
CA ALA A 63 5.45 7.68 -3.87
C ALA A 63 6.92 7.25 -3.96
N LYS A 64 7.82 7.89 -3.19
CA LYS A 64 9.24 7.49 -3.12
C LYS A 64 9.45 6.10 -2.54
N PHE A 65 8.62 5.71 -1.57
CA PHE A 65 8.63 4.38 -1.00
C PHE A 65 8.18 3.34 -2.05
N SER A 66 7.03 3.57 -2.67
CA SER A 66 6.45 2.69 -3.69
C SER A 66 7.40 2.47 -4.87
N SER A 67 8.06 3.53 -5.36
CA SER A 67 8.99 3.43 -6.50
C SER A 67 10.29 2.66 -6.21
N ARG A 68 10.60 2.40 -4.93
CA ARG A 68 11.76 1.60 -4.50
C ARG A 68 11.41 0.14 -4.26
N LEU A 69 10.12 -0.22 -4.19
CA LEU A 69 9.71 -1.60 -3.98
C LEU A 69 10.00 -2.42 -5.25
N PRO A 70 10.52 -3.65 -5.12
CA PRO A 70 10.67 -4.57 -6.25
C PRO A 70 9.33 -5.09 -6.79
N ILE A 71 8.21 -4.80 -6.11
CA ILE A 71 6.88 -5.30 -6.44
C ILE A 71 5.83 -4.17 -6.37
N PRO A 72 4.69 -4.29 -7.06
CA PRO A 72 3.60 -3.34 -6.97
C PRO A 72 3.04 -3.19 -5.55
N LEU A 73 2.70 -1.94 -5.19
CA LEU A 73 1.98 -1.60 -3.96
C LEU A 73 0.50 -1.32 -4.26
N LEU A 74 -0.39 -2.00 -3.55
CA LEU A 74 -1.81 -1.73 -3.46
C LEU A 74 -2.14 -1.10 -2.11
N ILE A 75 -2.80 0.05 -2.13
CA ILE A 75 -3.29 0.70 -0.91
C ILE A 75 -4.78 0.43 -0.78
N LEU A 76 -5.17 -0.24 0.29
CA LEU A 76 -6.55 -0.64 0.54
C LEU A 76 -7.23 0.34 1.52
N PRO A 77 -8.38 0.95 1.17
CA PRO A 77 -9.19 1.67 2.13
C PRO A 77 -9.74 0.73 3.21
N THR A 78 -10.04 1.27 4.38
CA THR A 78 -10.61 0.48 5.49
C THR A 78 -11.97 1.04 5.90
N PRO A 79 -12.78 0.30 6.67
CA PRO A 79 -14.02 0.87 7.24
C PRO A 79 -13.78 2.13 8.09
N THR A 80 -12.58 2.27 8.67
CA THR A 80 -12.19 3.38 9.56
C THR A 80 -11.38 4.48 8.87
N SER A 81 -11.00 4.29 7.60
CA SER A 81 -10.19 5.25 6.86
C SER A 81 -10.59 5.29 5.40
N GLN A 82 -10.87 6.51 4.93
CA GLN A 82 -11.17 6.85 3.53
C GLN A 82 -10.30 8.02 3.06
N LYS A 83 -9.00 7.97 3.39
CA LYS A 83 -8.01 8.97 3.00
C LYS A 83 -7.81 9.03 1.47
N LYS A 84 -8.25 8.01 0.73
CA LYS A 84 -8.12 7.90 -0.74
C LYS A 84 -6.65 7.93 -1.18
N LEU A 85 -5.73 7.43 -0.34
CA LEU A 85 -4.30 7.51 -0.60
C LEU A 85 -3.89 6.76 -1.87
N GLY A 86 -4.55 5.65 -2.20
CA GLY A 86 -4.32 4.95 -3.46
C GLY A 86 -4.59 5.81 -4.69
N ARG A 87 -5.65 6.65 -4.65
CA ARG A 87 -5.99 7.56 -5.75
C ARG A 87 -4.98 8.71 -5.86
N GLU A 88 -4.56 9.27 -4.73
CA GLU A 88 -3.55 10.33 -4.69
C GLU A 88 -2.19 9.85 -5.19
N LEU A 89 -1.77 8.65 -4.75
CA LEU A 89 -0.54 8.02 -5.20
C LEU A 89 -0.55 7.81 -6.72
N LEU A 90 -1.62 7.22 -7.26
CA LEU A 90 -1.74 7.00 -8.71
C LEU A 90 -1.74 8.33 -9.50
N GLY A 91 -2.46 9.34 -9.00
CA GLY A 91 -2.48 10.69 -9.57
C GLY A 91 -1.08 11.29 -9.66
N ARG A 92 -0.29 11.17 -8.58
CA ARG A 92 1.10 11.62 -8.53
C ARG A 92 2.00 10.86 -9.50
N LEU A 93 1.96 9.53 -9.46
CA LEU A 93 2.81 8.71 -10.32
C LEU A 93 2.58 9.03 -11.80
N VAL A 94 1.32 9.20 -12.23
CA VAL A 94 1.02 9.59 -13.61
C VAL A 94 1.45 11.02 -13.93
N ARG A 95 1.22 11.98 -13.01
CA ARG A 95 1.66 13.38 -13.21
C ARG A 95 3.18 13.48 -13.33
N GLU A 96 3.92 12.77 -12.48
CA GLU A 96 5.38 12.80 -12.44
C GLU A 96 6.03 12.07 -13.63
N ASN A 97 5.44 10.97 -14.11
CA ASN A 97 6.02 10.18 -15.21
C ASN A 97 5.53 10.59 -16.60
N LEU A 98 4.27 10.99 -16.73
CA LEU A 98 3.64 11.28 -18.03
C LEU A 98 3.32 12.76 -18.22
N GLY A 99 3.43 13.60 -17.18
CA GLY A 99 3.01 15.00 -17.24
C GLY A 99 1.49 15.18 -17.35
N ILE A 100 0.71 14.11 -17.13
CA ILE A 100 -0.75 14.10 -17.28
C ILE A 100 -1.42 14.21 -15.92
N GLU A 101 -2.44 15.05 -15.83
CA GLU A 101 -3.33 15.08 -14.68
C GLU A 101 -4.50 14.10 -14.88
N LEU A 102 -4.50 13.00 -14.11
CA LEU A 102 -5.53 11.95 -14.20
C LEU A 102 -6.92 12.42 -13.75
N TRP A 103 -6.96 13.31 -12.76
CA TRP A 103 -8.20 13.77 -12.16
C TRP A 103 -8.11 15.27 -11.97
N LYS A 104 -9.14 16.02 -12.38
CA LYS A 104 -9.30 17.40 -11.92
C LYS A 104 -9.50 17.36 -10.41
N GLU A 105 -8.61 17.98 -9.64
CA GLU A 105 -8.85 18.25 -8.22
C GLU A 105 -10.17 19.03 -8.13
N LYS A 106 -11.22 18.43 -7.58
CA LYS A 106 -12.32 19.24 -7.06
C LYS A 106 -11.76 19.89 -5.81
N SER A 107 -11.38 21.16 -5.90
CA SER A 107 -11.04 21.95 -4.71
C SER A 107 -12.20 21.83 -3.71
N PRO A 108 -11.90 21.61 -2.41
CA PRO A 108 -12.91 21.68 -1.36
C PRO A 108 -13.59 23.05 -1.31
#